data_AF-A0A5E7B5T8-F1
#
_entry.id   AF-A0A5E7B5T8-F1
#
_cell.length_a   1.000
_cell.length_b   1.000
_cell.length_c   1.000
_cell.angle_alpha   90.00
_cell.angle_beta   90.00
_cell.angle_gamma   90.00
#
_symmetry.space_group_name_H-M   'P 1'
#
loop_
_entity.id
_entity.type
_entity.pdbx_description
1 polymer ?
#
loop_
_entity_poly.entity_id
_entity_poly.type
_entity_poly.pdbx_seq_one_letter_code
_entity_poly.pdbx_strand_id
1 'polypeptide(L)'
;MPTENRKQDLRSIVTESLIGMIAGVTRLIPPANEPPPAFIQGPIDRAVDRIRTFVAPGVTLAATRAKRVYVAGPMTGIEDFNYPAFNTMADQLRAQGYEVENPADHGIVEGAAWADYMAYDLTRLGLCGVIALLPGWERSEGAKLEVQIAHRLGMTVVNAHDLVSMEVAG
;
A
#
# COMPACT_ATOMS: atom_id res chain seq x y z
N MET A 1 15.31 -28.06 17.26
CA MET A 1 13.95 -27.48 17.14
C MET A 1 14.09 -25.98 17.27
N PRO A 2 13.65 -25.16 16.31
CA PRO A 2 13.69 -23.71 16.48
C PRO A 2 12.57 -23.33 17.45
N THR A 3 12.94 -22.66 18.53
CA THR A 3 12.00 -22.02 19.47
C THR A 3 11.21 -20.97 18.71
N GLU A 4 9.91 -21.19 18.57
CA GLU A 4 8.97 -20.25 18.00
C GLU A 4 8.94 -19.02 18.91
N ASN A 5 9.71 -18.00 18.53
CA ASN A 5 9.74 -16.72 19.19
C ASN A 5 8.38 -16.06 18.91
N ARG A 6 7.39 -16.37 19.77
CA ARG A 6 6.06 -15.80 19.74
C ARG A 6 6.22 -14.30 19.96
N LYS A 7 6.40 -13.54 18.87
CA LYS A 7 6.43 -12.07 18.91
C LYS A 7 5.17 -11.66 19.66
N GLN A 8 5.34 -11.17 20.88
CA GLN A 8 4.22 -10.72 21.69
C GLN A 8 3.48 -9.65 20.89
N ASP A 9 2.16 -9.82 20.77
CA ASP A 9 1.34 -8.84 20.08
C ASP A 9 1.35 -7.54 20.90
N LEU A 10 1.58 -6.39 20.25
CA LEU A 10 1.64 -5.08 20.90
C LEU A 10 0.37 -4.80 21.72
N ARG A 11 -0.77 -5.32 21.27
CA ARG A 11 -2.03 -5.25 22.03
C ARG A 11 -1.94 -5.96 23.38
N SER A 12 -1.31 -7.14 23.45
CA SER A 12 -1.10 -7.89 24.69
C SER A 12 -0.21 -7.10 25.65
N ILE A 13 0.92 -6.60 25.13
CA ILE A 13 1.91 -5.84 25.93
C ILE A 13 1.26 -4.60 26.58
N VAL A 14 0.52 -3.82 25.80
CA VAL A 14 -0.14 -2.60 26.30
C VAL A 14 -1.25 -2.94 27.30
N THR A 15 -2.05 -3.97 27.00
CA THR A 15 -3.17 -4.40 27.87
C THR A 15 -2.65 -4.90 29.22
N GLU A 16 -1.63 -5.76 29.23
CA GLU A 16 -1.00 -6.29 30.44
C GLU A 16 -0.38 -5.17 31.29
N SER A 17 0.31 -4.21 30.66
CA SER A 17 0.91 -3.07 31.35
C SER A 17 -0.14 -2.20 32.04
N LEU A 18 -1.26 -1.92 31.36
CA LEU A 18 -2.36 -1.13 31.91
C LEU A 18 -3.08 -1.85 33.05
N ILE A 19 -3.34 -3.15 32.89
CA ILE A 19 -3.91 -3.98 33.96
C ILE A 19 -3.00 -3.94 35.19
N GLY A 20 -1.68 -4.09 35.02
CA GLY A 20 -0.71 -4.00 36.10
C GLY A 20 -0.74 -2.65 36.82
N MET A 21 -0.82 -1.54 36.09
CA MET A 21 -0.94 -0.20 36.68
C MET A 21 -2.24 -0.02 37.47
N ILE A 22 -3.39 -0.44 36.91
CA ILE A 22 -4.68 -0.35 37.59
C ILE A 22 -4.69 -1.22 38.85
N ALA A 23 -4.16 -2.44 38.77
CA ALA A 23 -4.08 -3.34 39.92
C ALA A 23 -3.18 -2.76 41.02
N GLY A 24 -2.05 -2.14 40.66
CA GLY A 24 -1.17 -1.47 41.61
C GLY A 24 -1.84 -0.30 42.34
N VAL A 25 -2.66 0.50 41.65
CA VAL A 25 -3.36 1.66 42.23
C VAL A 25 -4.57 1.24 43.06
N THR A 26 -5.37 0.30 42.55
CA THR A 26 -6.64 -0.10 43.18
C THR A 26 -6.47 -1.18 44.24
N ARG A 27 -5.33 -1.89 44.24
CA ARG A 27 -5.12 -3.16 44.97
C ARG A 27 -6.14 -4.25 44.62
N LEU A 28 -6.83 -4.11 43.50
CA LEU A 28 -7.76 -5.11 42.98
C LEU A 28 -7.11 -5.86 41.83
N ILE A 29 -7.37 -7.17 41.77
CA ILE A 29 -6.89 -8.02 40.67
C ILE A 29 -8.09 -8.22 39.73
N PRO A 30 -8.02 -7.78 38.47
CA PRO A 30 -9.09 -8.05 37.53
C PRO A 30 -9.23 -9.57 37.28
N PRO A 31 -10.44 -10.05 36.93
CA PRO A 31 -10.68 -11.47 36.69
C PRO A 31 -9.75 -12.00 35.60
N ALA A 32 -9.13 -13.15 35.87
CA ALA A 32 -8.28 -13.81 34.89
C ALA A 32 -9.12 -14.33 33.71
N ASN A 33 -8.62 -14.16 32.49
CA ASN A 33 -9.25 -14.61 31.24
C ASN A 33 -10.55 -13.88 30.83
N GLU A 34 -10.89 -12.77 31.48
CA GLU A 34 -11.98 -11.90 31.02
C GLU A 34 -11.40 -10.65 30.34
N PRO A 35 -11.90 -10.28 29.14
CA PRO A 35 -11.48 -9.04 28.50
C PRO A 35 -11.95 -7.84 29.34
N PRO A 36 -11.16 -6.75 29.41
CA PRO A 36 -11.59 -5.52 30.05
C PRO A 36 -12.92 -5.02 29.47
N PRO A 37 -13.75 -4.32 30.27
CA PRO A 37 -14.94 -3.66 29.76
C PRO A 37 -14.64 -2.78 28.54
N ALA A 38 -15.59 -2.68 27.60
CA ALA A 38 -15.38 -1.97 26.32
C ALA A 38 -14.94 -0.52 26.48
N PHE A 39 -15.35 0.17 27.55
CA PHE A 39 -14.93 1.54 27.84
C PHE A 39 -13.44 1.65 28.22
N ILE A 40 -12.81 0.56 28.65
CA ILE A 40 -11.36 0.43 28.87
C ILE A 40 -10.68 -0.09 27.61
N GLN A 41 -11.23 -1.14 26.99
CA GLN A 41 -10.61 -1.77 25.82
C GLN A 41 -10.57 -0.85 24.58
N GLY A 42 -11.62 -0.07 24.34
CA GLY A 42 -11.69 0.82 23.17
C GLY A 42 -10.58 1.89 23.12
N PRO A 43 -10.30 2.64 24.21
CA PRO A 43 -9.14 3.51 24.28
C PRO A 43 -7.80 2.80 24.09
N ILE A 44 -7.64 1.59 24.64
CA ILE A 44 -6.43 0.77 24.48
C ILE A 44 -6.21 0.44 23.01
N ASP A 45 -7.23 -0.08 22.33
CA ASP A 45 -7.13 -0.44 20.92
C ASP A 45 -6.73 0.77 20.07
N ARG A 46 -7.35 1.93 20.28
CA ARG A 46 -6.96 3.17 19.57
C ARG A 46 -5.50 3.58 19.84
N ALA A 47 -5.02 3.44 21.07
CA ALA A 47 -3.65 3.78 21.41
C ALA A 47 -2.66 2.79 20.78
N VAL A 48 -2.95 1.49 20.84
CA VAL A 48 -2.17 0.42 20.21
C VAL A 48 -2.09 0.64 18.70
N ASP A 49 -3.19 0.98 18.04
CA ASP A 49 -3.21 1.22 16.60
C ASP A 49 -2.35 2.43 16.23
N ARG A 50 -2.41 3.53 17.00
CA ARG A 50 -1.53 4.70 16.80
C ARG A 50 -0.05 4.38 17.00
N ILE A 51 0.26 3.61 18.04
CA ILE A 51 1.64 3.17 18.30
C ILE A 51 2.09 2.26 17.17
N ARG A 52 1.29 1.27 16.76
CA ARG A 52 1.59 0.40 15.61
C ARG A 52 1.90 1.21 14.36
N THR A 53 1.10 2.22 14.01
CA THR A 53 1.38 3.09 12.87
C THR A 53 2.73 3.80 13.01
N PHE A 54 3.10 4.22 14.21
CA PHE A 54 4.36 4.93 14.47
C PHE A 54 5.59 4.00 14.49
N VAL A 55 5.47 2.78 15.01
CA VAL A 55 6.58 1.80 15.11
C VAL A 55 6.61 0.81 13.94
N ALA A 56 5.57 0.79 13.09
CA ALA A 56 5.55 -0.06 11.91
C ALA A 56 6.79 0.25 11.06
N PRO A 57 7.55 -0.77 10.65
CA PRO A 57 8.65 -0.54 9.74
C PRO A 57 8.08 0.14 8.48
N GLY A 58 8.72 1.20 8.00
CA GLY A 58 8.32 1.89 6.76
C GLY A 58 8.47 1.05 5.48
N VAL A 59 8.73 -0.26 5.63
CA VAL A 59 8.86 -1.24 4.56
C VAL A 59 7.54 -1.99 4.43
N THR A 60 6.89 -1.88 3.28
CA THR A 60 5.69 -2.64 2.95
C THR A 60 6.06 -4.03 2.41
N LEU A 61 5.37 -5.07 2.90
CA LEU A 61 5.59 -6.43 2.43
C LEU A 61 4.93 -6.63 1.07
N ALA A 62 5.45 -7.56 0.26
CA ALA A 62 4.87 -7.89 -1.05
C ALA A 62 3.37 -8.23 -0.96
N ALA A 63 2.97 -9.04 0.03
CA ALA A 63 1.57 -9.39 0.25
C ALA A 63 0.68 -8.18 0.59
N THR A 64 1.20 -7.21 1.35
CA THR A 64 0.42 -6.02 1.75
C THR A 64 0.21 -5.03 0.60
N ARG A 65 1.06 -5.09 -0.44
CA ARG A 65 0.92 -4.26 -1.64
C ARG A 65 0.35 -5.00 -2.85
N ALA A 66 -0.11 -6.24 -2.70
CA ALA A 66 -0.57 -7.08 -3.81
C ALA A 66 -1.79 -6.51 -4.58
N LYS A 67 -2.62 -5.70 -3.93
CA LYS A 67 -3.76 -4.99 -4.55
C LYS A 67 -3.45 -3.54 -4.95
N ARG A 68 -2.20 -3.11 -4.80
CA ARG A 68 -1.74 -1.79 -5.22
C ARG A 68 -1.17 -1.88 -6.64
N VAL A 69 -1.78 -1.15 -7.56
CA VAL A 69 -1.47 -1.16 -8.99
C VAL A 69 -0.89 0.19 -9.38
N TYR A 70 0.24 0.17 -10.08
CA TYR A 70 0.76 1.34 -10.78
C TYR A 70 0.40 1.24 -12.26
N VAL A 71 -0.22 2.29 -12.83
CA VAL A 71 -0.53 2.34 -14.27
C VAL A 71 0.66 2.95 -15.00
N ALA A 72 1.17 2.26 -16.02
CA ALA A 72 2.34 2.69 -16.79
C ALA A 72 2.03 2.70 -18.30
N GLY A 73 2.59 3.66 -19.03
CA GLY A 73 2.31 3.84 -20.45
C GLY A 73 3.09 5.00 -21.09
N PRO A 74 2.91 5.24 -22.40
CA PRO A 74 3.50 6.40 -23.07
C PRO A 74 2.72 7.67 -22.71
N MET A 75 3.46 8.76 -22.46
CA MET A 75 2.91 10.11 -22.23
C MET A 75 3.50 11.15 -23.19
N THR A 76 4.83 11.13 -23.38
CA THR A 76 5.55 12.11 -24.22
C THR A 76 5.12 12.05 -25.68
N GLY A 77 4.77 13.20 -26.27
CA GLY A 77 4.39 13.32 -27.67
C GLY A 77 2.96 12.88 -28.00
N ILE A 78 2.13 12.60 -26.98
CA ILE A 78 0.70 12.30 -27.10
C ILE A 78 -0.10 13.50 -26.61
N GLU A 79 -1.24 13.78 -27.25
CA GLU A 79 -2.18 14.82 -26.83
C GLU A 79 -2.56 14.66 -25.35
N ASP A 80 -2.61 15.78 -24.63
CA ASP A 80 -2.85 15.84 -23.19
C ASP A 80 -2.01 14.85 -22.37
N PHE A 81 -0.79 14.55 -22.82
CA PHE A 81 0.12 13.60 -22.18
C PHE A 81 -0.51 12.21 -21.96
N ASN A 82 -1.48 11.84 -22.81
CA ASN A 82 -2.25 10.61 -22.70
C ASN A 82 -3.08 10.48 -21.41
N TYR A 83 -3.28 11.56 -20.65
CA TYR A 83 -4.06 11.55 -19.41
C TYR A 83 -5.44 10.89 -19.53
N PRO A 84 -6.21 11.05 -20.63
CA PRO A 84 -7.50 10.37 -20.77
C PRO A 84 -7.40 8.84 -20.68
N ALA A 85 -6.37 8.22 -21.29
CA ALA A 85 -6.20 6.77 -21.24
C ALA A 85 -5.78 6.29 -19.84
N PHE A 86 -4.88 7.01 -19.19
CA PHE A 86 -4.44 6.75 -17.83
C PHE A 86 -5.60 6.84 -16.83
N ASN A 87 -6.36 7.94 -16.86
CA ASN A 87 -7.49 8.18 -15.97
C ASN A 87 -8.59 7.13 -16.18
N THR A 88 -8.95 6.84 -17.43
CA THR A 88 -9.96 5.82 -17.76
C THR A 88 -9.58 4.45 -17.20
N MET A 89 -8.32 4.03 -17.41
CA MET A 89 -7.84 2.74 -16.91
C MET A 89 -7.76 2.72 -15.38
N ALA A 90 -7.29 3.81 -14.77
CA ALA A 90 -7.25 3.93 -13.32
C ALA A 90 -8.63 3.80 -12.69
N ASP A 91 -9.65 4.45 -13.27
CA ASP A 91 -11.03 4.37 -12.80
C ASP A 91 -11.61 2.95 -12.96
N GLN A 92 -11.31 2.27 -14.07
CA GLN A 92 -11.71 0.87 -14.27
C GLN A 92 -11.08 -0.05 -13.23
N LEU A 93 -9.78 0.08 -12.97
CA LEU A 93 -9.08 -0.73 -11.97
C LEU A 93 -9.57 -0.42 -10.54
N ARG A 94 -9.81 0.85 -10.22
CA ARG A 94 -10.42 1.27 -8.95
C ARG A 94 -11.81 0.65 -8.77
N ALA A 95 -12.62 0.57 -9.84
CA ALA A 95 -13.93 -0.07 -9.81
C ALA A 95 -13.87 -1.58 -9.51
N GLN A 96 -12.73 -2.24 -9.82
CA GLN A 96 -12.45 -3.64 -9.44
C GLN A 96 -11.87 -3.77 -8.01
N GLY A 97 -11.75 -2.68 -7.26
CA GLY A 97 -11.27 -2.69 -5.88
C GLY A 97 -9.74 -2.71 -5.73
N TYR A 98 -9.00 -2.35 -6.78
CA TYR A 98 -7.57 -2.06 -6.67
C TYR A 98 -7.33 -0.67 -6.08
N GLU A 99 -6.22 -0.53 -5.34
CA GLU A 99 -5.66 0.78 -5.00
C GLU A 99 -4.73 1.21 -6.14
N VAL A 100 -5.05 2.29 -6.84
CA VAL A 100 -4.35 2.66 -8.08
C VAL A 100 -3.52 3.93 -7.92
N GLU A 101 -2.22 3.79 -8.17
CA GLU A 101 -1.28 4.88 -8.39
C GLU A 101 -1.26 5.22 -9.88
N ASN A 102 -1.65 6.45 -10.22
CA ASN A 102 -1.76 6.94 -11.59
C ASN A 102 -0.88 8.17 -11.80
N PRO A 103 0.15 8.13 -12.67
CA PRO A 103 1.03 9.28 -12.91
C PRO A 103 0.29 10.49 -13.47
N ALA A 104 -0.83 10.30 -14.15
CA ALA A 104 -1.64 11.42 -14.64
C ALA A 104 -2.27 12.27 -13.50
N ASP A 105 -2.37 11.74 -12.26
CA ASP A 105 -3.04 12.42 -11.15
C ASP A 105 -2.27 13.66 -10.66
N HIS A 106 -0.93 13.71 -10.83
CA HIS A 106 -0.14 14.86 -10.37
C HIS A 106 -0.11 16.02 -11.39
N GLY A 107 -0.53 15.78 -12.64
CA GLY A 107 -0.54 16.79 -13.70
C GLY A 107 0.84 17.39 -13.99
N ILE A 108 0.85 18.60 -14.57
CA ILE A 108 2.09 19.32 -14.90
C ILE A 108 2.48 20.19 -13.71
N VAL A 109 3.71 20.02 -13.23
CA VAL A 109 4.33 20.83 -12.17
C VAL A 109 5.31 21.82 -12.79
N GLU A 110 5.16 23.10 -12.44
CA GLU A 110 6.06 24.16 -12.91
C GLU A 110 7.50 23.90 -12.45
N GLY A 111 8.45 23.97 -13.39
CA GLY A 111 9.87 23.77 -13.13
C GLY A 111 10.32 22.31 -13.00
N ALA A 112 9.41 21.34 -13.05
CA ALA A 112 9.75 19.92 -12.99
C ALA A 112 10.35 19.42 -14.32
N ALA A 113 11.48 18.73 -14.24
CA ALA A 113 12.09 18.01 -15.34
C ALA A 113 11.64 16.55 -15.35
N TRP A 114 11.96 15.83 -16.43
CA TRP A 114 11.66 14.40 -16.57
C TRP A 114 12.18 13.57 -15.37
N ALA A 115 13.38 13.88 -14.87
CA ALA A 115 13.95 13.18 -13.73
C ALA A 115 13.17 13.40 -12.42
N ASP A 116 12.52 14.56 -12.25
CA ASP A 116 11.69 14.86 -11.07
C ASP A 116 10.41 14.03 -11.08
N TYR A 117 9.77 13.92 -12.25
CA TYR A 117 8.62 13.01 -12.44
C TYR A 117 9.02 11.56 -12.21
N MET A 118 10.14 11.11 -12.80
CA MET A 118 10.61 9.75 -12.55
C MET A 118 10.91 9.47 -11.07
N ALA A 119 11.53 10.41 -10.35
CA ALA A 119 11.79 10.21 -8.92
C ALA A 119 10.49 10.06 -8.11
N TYR A 120 9.48 10.86 -8.44
CA TYR A 120 8.15 10.76 -7.85
C TYR A 120 7.45 9.43 -8.18
N ASP A 121 7.44 9.08 -9.46
CA ASP A 121 6.78 7.89 -9.99
C ASP A 121 7.40 6.60 -9.48
N LEU A 122 8.74 6.50 -9.47
CA LEU A 122 9.43 5.32 -8.95
C LEU A 122 9.20 5.13 -7.45
N THR A 123 9.00 6.21 -6.70
CA THR A 123 8.62 6.12 -5.28
C THR A 123 7.23 5.49 -5.14
N ARG A 124 6.26 5.88 -5.97
CA ARG A 124 4.90 5.32 -5.96
C ARG A 124 4.85 3.89 -6.50
N LEU A 125 5.58 3.61 -7.57
CA LEU A 125 5.78 2.25 -8.09
C LEU A 125 6.33 1.32 -6.99
N GLY A 126 7.28 1.79 -6.18
CA GLY A 126 7.84 1.04 -5.06
C GLY A 126 6.79 0.61 -4.02
N LEU A 127 5.68 1.34 -3.90
CA LEU A 127 4.58 1.01 -3.00
C LEU A 127 3.60 -0.02 -3.60
N CYS A 128 3.75 -0.39 -4.87
CA CYS A 128 2.80 -1.24 -5.60
C CYS A 128 3.27 -2.69 -5.70
N GLY A 129 2.32 -3.63 -5.78
CA GLY A 129 2.59 -5.05 -6.04
C GLY A 129 2.37 -5.45 -7.50
N VAL A 130 1.67 -4.61 -8.26
CA VAL A 130 1.33 -4.85 -9.66
C VAL A 130 1.66 -3.61 -10.49
N ILE A 131 2.13 -3.81 -11.72
CA ILE A 131 2.22 -2.78 -12.74
C ILE A 131 1.29 -3.17 -13.91
N ALA A 132 0.38 -2.27 -14.26
CA ALA A 132 -0.59 -2.44 -15.33
C ALA A 132 -0.18 -1.59 -16.53
N LEU A 133 0.09 -2.25 -17.66
CA LEU A 133 0.70 -1.63 -18.82
C LEU A 133 -0.34 -1.23 -19.87
N LEU A 134 -0.34 0.05 -20.23
CA LEU A 134 -1.12 0.59 -21.34
C LEU A 134 -0.48 0.23 -22.69
N PRO A 135 -1.26 0.19 -23.79
CA PRO A 135 -0.75 -0.10 -25.12
C PRO A 135 0.41 0.82 -25.52
N GLY A 136 1.48 0.23 -26.08
CA GLY A 136 2.64 0.96 -26.56
C GLY A 136 3.64 1.39 -25.47
N TRP A 137 3.51 0.87 -24.25
CA TRP A 137 4.45 1.11 -23.14
C TRP A 137 5.91 0.79 -23.53
N GLU A 138 6.14 -0.16 -24.44
CA GLU A 138 7.47 -0.56 -24.90
C GLU A 138 8.24 0.59 -25.59
N ARG A 139 7.51 1.61 -26.06
CA ARG A 139 8.07 2.79 -26.73
C ARG A 139 8.29 3.96 -25.76
N SER A 140 7.85 3.83 -24.50
CA SER A 140 8.03 4.84 -23.46
C SER A 140 9.32 4.57 -22.69
N GLU A 141 10.26 5.52 -22.67
CA GLU A 141 11.48 5.39 -21.87
C GLU A 141 11.17 5.26 -20.37
N GLY A 142 10.19 6.02 -19.87
CA GLY A 142 9.74 5.94 -18.48
C GLY A 142 9.12 4.57 -18.16
N ALA A 143 8.15 4.12 -18.96
CA ALA A 143 7.49 2.84 -18.72
C ALA A 143 8.44 1.64 -18.82
N LYS A 144 9.43 1.69 -19.72
CA LYS A 144 10.48 0.66 -19.77
C LYS A 144 11.32 0.61 -18.49
N LEU A 145 11.67 1.76 -17.92
CA LEU A 145 12.42 1.84 -16.67
C LEU A 145 11.58 1.29 -15.50
N GLU A 146 10.31 1.68 -15.43
CA GLU A 146 9.36 1.18 -14.42
C GLU A 146 9.20 -0.34 -14.50
N VAL A 147 9.03 -0.92 -15.70
CA VAL A 147 8.92 -2.37 -15.88
C VAL A 147 10.18 -3.11 -15.45
N GLN A 148 11.36 -2.56 -15.76
CA GLN A 148 12.62 -3.15 -15.28
C GLN A 148 12.68 -3.19 -13.75
N ILE A 149 12.28 -2.11 -13.08
CA ILE A 149 12.23 -2.03 -11.62
C ILE A 149 11.18 -2.99 -11.08
N ALA A 150 9.98 -3.03 -11.67
CA ALA A 150 8.90 -3.93 -11.27
C ALA A 150 9.34 -5.41 -11.29
N HIS A 151 10.03 -5.83 -12.34
CA HIS A 151 10.62 -7.18 -12.40
C HIS A 151 11.64 -7.43 -11.27
N ARG A 152 12.51 -6.46 -10.97
CA ARG A 152 13.50 -6.59 -9.87
C ARG A 152 12.84 -6.62 -8.50
N LEU A 153 11.69 -5.97 -8.33
CA LEU A 153 10.90 -5.98 -7.11
C LEU A 153 9.97 -7.19 -6.98
N GLY A 154 9.96 -8.10 -7.96
CA GLY A 154 9.09 -9.28 -7.99
C GLY A 154 7.61 -8.95 -8.12
N MET A 155 7.28 -7.82 -8.76
CA MET A 155 5.90 -7.38 -8.99
C MET A 155 5.25 -8.20 -10.12
N THR A 156 3.93 -8.30 -10.08
CA THR A 156 3.15 -8.83 -11.21
C THR A 156 3.12 -7.78 -12.32
N VAL A 157 3.59 -8.14 -13.52
CA VAL A 157 3.60 -7.27 -14.70
C VAL A 157 2.53 -7.77 -15.67
N VAL A 158 1.53 -6.95 -15.97
CA VAL A 158 0.37 -7.36 -16.78
C VAL A 158 -0.05 -6.30 -17.79
N ASN A 159 -0.75 -6.72 -18.84
CA ASN A 159 -1.51 -5.80 -19.66
C ASN A 159 -2.70 -5.26 -18.85
N ALA A 160 -2.91 -3.95 -18.89
CA ALA A 160 -3.96 -3.31 -18.10
C ALA A 160 -5.38 -3.77 -18.47
N HIS A 161 -5.66 -4.02 -19.75
CA HIS A 161 -6.98 -4.44 -20.21
C HIS A 161 -7.29 -5.89 -19.82
N ASP A 162 -6.28 -6.76 -19.81
CA ASP A 162 -6.43 -8.14 -19.35
C ASP A 162 -6.76 -8.16 -17.85
N LEU A 163 -6.09 -7.32 -17.06
CA LEU A 163 -6.32 -7.23 -15.61
C LEU A 163 -7.76 -6.83 -15.26
N VAL A 164 -8.35 -5.90 -16.01
CA VAL A 164 -9.77 -5.51 -15.85
C VAL A 164 -10.72 -6.64 -16.26
N SER A 165 -10.33 -7.47 -17.23
CA SER A 165 -11.18 -8.52 -17.80
C SER A 165 -11.21 -9.81 -16.95
N MET A 166 -10.19 -10.05 -16.13
CA MET A 166 -10.03 -11.31 -15.37
C MET A 166 -11.04 -11.53 -14.23
N GLU A 167 -11.66 -10.48 -13.69
CA GLU A 167 -12.64 -10.62 -12.59
C GLU A 167 -14.10 -10.68 -13.06
N VAL A 168 -14.40 -10.39 -14.32
CA VAL A 168 -15.77 -10.52 -14.86
C VAL A 168 -16.18 -12.00 -15.03
N ALA A 169 -15.21 -12.93 -14.96
CA ALA A 169 -15.42 -14.36 -15.08
C ALA A 169 -15.37 -15.13 -13.73
N GLY A 170 -15.28 -14.42 -12.60
CA GLY A 170 -15.18 -14.98 -11.25
C GLY A 170 -16.49 -14.98 -10.47
#